data_AF-A0A7V3JIG2-F1
#
_entry.id   AF-A0A7V3JIG2-F1
#
_cell.length_a   1.000
_cell.length_b   1.000
_cell.length_c   1.000
_cell.angle_alpha   90.00
_cell.angle_beta   90.00
_cell.angle_gamma   90.00
#
_symmetry.space_group_name_H-M   'P 1'
#
loop_
_entity.id
_entity.type
_entity.pdbx_description
1 polymer ?
#
loop_
_entity_poly.entity_id
_entity_poly.type
_entity_poly.pdbx_seq_one_letter_code
_entity_poly.pdbx_strand_id
1 'polypeptide(L)'
;MDTSASPTTTQAALSPHRALRFVLLIGVVSLFADMTYEGARSINGPFLALLGASGAVVGTVSGLGELIGYSLRLVSGCFSTRTRRYWLTTFIGYGINLLAVPLLA
;
A
#
# COMPACT_ATOMS: atom_id res chain seq x y z
N MET A 1 48.08 -11.10 18.97
CA MET A 1 46.78 -11.10 19.68
C MET A 1 46.11 -9.83 19.19
N ASP A 2 45.49 -9.96 18.02
CA ASP A 2 45.25 -8.83 17.13
C ASP A 2 43.78 -8.45 17.27
N THR A 3 43.53 -7.40 18.05
CA THR A 3 42.22 -6.78 18.19
C THR A 3 41.97 -5.92 16.95
N SER A 4 41.42 -6.51 15.89
CA SER A 4 40.97 -5.78 14.71
C SER A 4 39.74 -4.94 15.07
N ALA A 5 39.96 -3.62 15.04
CA ALA A 5 38.95 -2.60 15.25
C ALA A 5 37.71 -2.83 14.37
N SER A 6 36.53 -2.81 14.99
CA SER A 6 35.25 -2.85 14.27
C SER A 6 35.00 -1.50 13.58
N PRO A 7 34.59 -1.48 12.29
CA PRO A 7 34.35 -0.24 11.57
C PRO A 7 33.17 0.50 12.20
N THR A 8 33.44 1.70 12.71
CA THR A 8 32.44 2.64 13.19
C THR A 8 31.72 3.22 11.98
N THR A 9 30.68 2.54 11.50
CA THR A 9 29.83 3.07 10.43
C THR A 9 29.17 4.35 10.93
N THR A 10 29.69 5.51 10.52
CA THR A 10 29.08 6.82 10.77
C THR A 10 27.73 6.86 10.07
N GLN A 11 26.66 6.48 10.78
CA GLN A 11 25.30 6.68 10.30
C GLN A 11 25.03 8.19 10.27
N ALA A 12 24.94 8.77 9.08
CA ALA A 12 24.54 10.15 8.89
C ALA A 12 23.10 10.33 9.42
N ALA A 13 22.97 10.79 10.66
CA ALA A 13 21.68 11.04 11.28
C ALA A 13 20.93 12.12 10.47
N LEU A 14 19.78 11.75 9.89
CA LEU A 14 18.89 12.70 9.24
C LEU A 14 18.48 13.78 10.26
N SER A 15 18.57 15.06 9.88
CA SER A 15 18.14 16.13 10.79
C SER A 15 16.68 15.91 11.21
N PRO A 16 16.29 16.10 12.47
CA PRO A 16 14.93 15.83 12.97
C PRO A 16 13.84 16.50 12.13
N HIS A 17 14.11 17.69 11.60
CA HIS A 17 13.19 18.44 10.73
C HIS A 17 12.95 17.75 9.37
N ARG A 18 13.98 17.14 8.78
CA ARG A 18 13.86 16.39 7.52
C ARG A 18 13.08 15.09 7.73
N ALA A 19 13.31 14.40 8.84
CA ALA A 19 12.55 13.22 9.22
C ALA A 19 11.07 13.54 9.46
N LEU A 20 10.77 14.61 10.22
CA LEU A 20 9.39 15.08 10.43
C LEU A 20 8.69 15.46 9.14
N ARG A 21 9.35 16.22 8.24
CA ARG A 21 8.78 16.57 6.93
C ARG A 21 8.49 15.32 6.09
N PHE A 22 9.39 14.35 6.08
CA PHE A 22 9.18 13.09 5.37
C PHE A 22 7.97 12.32 5.91
N VAL A 23 7.87 12.18 7.24
CA VAL A 23 6.74 11.49 7.88
C VAL A 23 5.43 12.20 7.62
N LEU A 24 5.40 13.54 7.68
CA LEU A 24 4.19 14.31 7.38
C LEU A 24 3.77 14.17 5.92
N LEU A 25 4.71 14.24 4.98
CA LEU A 25 4.41 14.06 3.55
C LEU A 25 3.86 12.66 3.28
N ILE A 26 4.52 11.62 3.77
CA ILE A 26 4.02 10.24 3.64
C ILE A 26 2.68 10.05 4.35
N GLY A 27 2.50 10.67 5.52
CA GLY A 27 1.26 10.61 6.29
C GLY A 27 0.08 11.21 5.55
N VAL A 28 0.26 12.37 4.90
CA VAL A 28 -0.77 13.01 4.06
C VAL A 28 -1.12 12.12 2.88
N VAL A 29 -0.11 11.56 2.19
CA VAL A 29 -0.37 10.67 1.06
C VAL A 29 -1.12 9.41 1.52
N SER A 30 -0.73 8.80 2.64
CA SER A 30 -1.43 7.64 3.22
C SER A 30 -2.87 7.96 3.62
N LEU A 31 -3.12 9.16 4.17
CA LEU A 31 -4.47 9.62 4.52
C LEU A 31 -5.37 9.69 3.27
N PHE A 32 -4.88 10.28 2.19
CA PHE A 32 -5.64 10.36 0.93
C PHE A 32 -5.85 8.99 0.29
N ALA A 33 -4.86 8.09 0.39
CA ALA A 33 -4.99 6.73 -0.09
C ALA A 33 -6.08 5.96 0.68
N ASP A 34 -6.10 6.06 2.01
CA ASP A 34 -7.14 5.44 2.86
C ASP A 34 -8.52 6.03 2.57
N MET A 35 -8.63 7.35 2.45
CA MET A 35 -9.89 8.03 2.15
C MET A 35 -10.45 7.59 0.80
N THR A 36 -9.60 7.41 -0.22
CA THR A 36 -10.02 6.95 -1.55
C THR A 36 -10.42 5.47 -1.53
N TYR A 37 -9.65 4.63 -0.82
CA TYR A 37 -9.93 3.20 -0.70
C TYR A 37 -11.26 2.94 0.01
N GLU A 38 -11.47 3.56 1.17
CA GLU A 38 -12.71 3.42 1.92
C GLU A 38 -13.88 4.12 1.21
N GLY A 39 -13.63 5.26 0.56
CA GLY A 39 -14.61 5.95 -0.28
C GLY A 39 -15.12 5.06 -1.41
N ALA A 40 -14.23 4.47 -2.20
CA ALA A 40 -14.58 3.53 -3.26
C ALA A 40 -15.29 2.28 -2.71
N ARG A 41 -14.81 1.73 -1.60
CA ARG A 41 -15.43 0.56 -0.95
C ARG A 41 -16.87 0.84 -0.52
N SER A 42 -17.15 2.04 -0.01
CA SER A 42 -18.48 2.43 0.45
C SER A 42 -19.51 2.52 -0.68
N ILE A 43 -19.09 2.85 -1.91
CA ILE A 43 -20.00 3.05 -3.05
C ILE A 43 -20.06 1.86 -4.01
N ASN A 44 -19.07 0.96 -4.02
CA ASN A 44 -19.03 -0.17 -4.97
C ASN A 44 -20.26 -1.07 -4.90
N GLY A 45 -20.77 -1.37 -3.70
CA GLY A 45 -21.97 -2.18 -3.52
C GLY A 45 -23.22 -1.52 -4.12
N PRO A 46 -23.58 -0.30 -3.65
CA PRO A 46 -24.70 0.47 -4.21
C PRO A 46 -24.57 0.75 -5.71
N PHE A 47 -23.36 1.02 -6.20
CA PHE A 47 -23.10 1.30 -7.62
C PHE A 47 -23.37 0.09 -8.51
N LEU A 48 -22.92 -1.10 -8.09
CA LEU A 48 -23.21 -2.34 -8.81
C LEU A 48 -24.71 -2.69 -8.77
N ALA A 49 -25.39 -2.43 -7.65
CA ALA A 49 -26.84 -2.59 -7.57
C ALA A 49 -27.57 -1.63 -8.54
N LEU A 50 -27.05 -0.39 -8.71
CA LEU A 50 -27.59 0.60 -9.65
C LEU A 50 -27.41 0.20 -11.12
N LEU A 51 -26.34 -0.55 -11.43
CA LEU A 51 -26.07 -1.14 -12.75
C LEU A 51 -26.95 -2.38 -13.04
N GLY A 52 -27.86 -2.76 -12.13
CA GLY A 52 -28.74 -3.91 -12.28
C GLY A 52 -28.12 -5.25 -11.85
N ALA A 53 -26.98 -5.23 -11.15
CA ALA A 53 -26.40 -6.45 -10.60
C ALA A 53 -27.27 -6.98 -9.46
N SER A 54 -27.56 -8.28 -9.48
CA SER A 54 -28.25 -8.93 -8.37
C SER A 54 -27.37 -8.97 -7.13
N GLY A 55 -27.96 -9.01 -5.93
CA GLY A 55 -27.21 -9.08 -4.68
C GLY A 55 -26.22 -10.25 -4.61
N ALA A 56 -26.49 -11.36 -5.32
CA ALA A 56 -25.58 -12.48 -5.46
C ALA A 56 -24.31 -12.14 -6.26
N VAL A 57 -24.44 -11.36 -7.34
CA VAL A 57 -23.31 -10.88 -8.14
C VAL A 57 -22.48 -9.88 -7.34
N VAL A 58 -23.12 -8.91 -6.67
CA VAL A 58 -22.44 -7.95 -5.80
C VAL A 58 -21.66 -8.66 -4.70
N GLY A 59 -22.30 -9.59 -3.99
CA GLY A 59 -21.66 -10.36 -2.91
C GLY A 59 -20.49 -11.21 -3.40
N THR A 60 -20.63 -11.85 -4.57
CA THR A 60 -19.57 -12.69 -5.15
C THR A 60 -18.38 -11.84 -5.61
N VAL A 61 -18.62 -10.73 -6.29
CA VAL A 61 -17.55 -9.83 -6.77
C VAL A 61 -16.83 -9.15 -5.60
N SER A 62 -17.57 -8.62 -4.62
CA SER A 62 -16.97 -8.03 -3.42
C SER A 62 -16.18 -9.06 -2.60
N GLY A 63 -16.74 -10.25 -2.39
CA GLY A 63 -16.08 -11.32 -1.65
C GLY A 63 -14.82 -11.85 -2.35
N LEU A 64 -14.86 -12.05 -3.67
CA LEU A 64 -13.69 -12.45 -4.45
C LEU A 64 -12.63 -11.35 -4.48
N GLY A 65 -13.05 -10.08 -4.62
CA GLY A 65 -12.14 -8.94 -4.58
C GLY A 65 -11.39 -8.85 -3.24
N GLU A 66 -12.07 -9.06 -2.13
CA GLU A 66 -11.45 -9.12 -0.81
C GLU A 66 -10.49 -10.30 -0.70
N LEU A 67 -10.90 -11.51 -1.08
CA LEU A 67 -10.06 -12.71 -1.05
C LEU A 67 -8.77 -12.53 -1.86
N ILE A 68 -8.89 -12.00 -3.08
CA ILE A 68 -7.75 -11.72 -3.97
C ILE A 68 -6.85 -10.65 -3.34
N GLY A 69 -7.42 -9.58 -2.80
CA GLY A 69 -6.67 -8.52 -2.12
C GLY A 69 -5.87 -9.05 -0.91
N TYR A 70 -6.49 -9.87 -0.07
CA TYR A 70 -5.81 -10.49 1.07
C TYR A 70 -4.75 -11.50 0.63
N SER A 71 -5.01 -12.28 -0.41
CA SER A 71 -4.05 -13.24 -0.96
C SER A 71 -2.83 -12.53 -1.55
N LEU A 72 -3.04 -11.46 -2.31
CA LEU A 72 -1.95 -10.62 -2.82
C LEU A 72 -1.15 -9.97 -1.70
N ARG A 73 -1.78 -9.58 -0.59
CA ARG A 73 -1.09 -9.03 0.59
C ARG A 73 -0.16 -10.06 1.23
N LEU A 74 -0.59 -11.31 1.33
CA LEU A 74 0.22 -12.45 1.79
C LEU A 74 1.38 -12.74 0.84
N VAL A 75 1.11 -12.82 -0.47
CA VAL A 75 2.14 -13.10 -1.48
C VAL A 75 3.16 -11.96 -1.57
N SER A 76 2.71 -10.71 -1.54
CA SER A 76 3.54 -9.50 -1.49
C SER A 76 4.46 -9.49 -0.26
N GLY A 77 3.92 -9.80 0.92
CA GLY A 77 4.71 -9.91 2.14
C GLY A 77 5.77 -11.01 2.06
N CYS A 78 5.40 -12.18 1.55
CA CYS A 78 6.32 -13.31 1.38
C CYS A 78 7.43 -12.98 0.36
N PHE A 79 7.06 -12.40 -0.78
CA PHE A 79 7.99 -11.97 -1.82
C PHE A 79 8.96 -10.90 -1.28
N SER A 80 8.42 -9.87 -0.61
CA SER A 80 9.22 -8.78 -0.03
C SER A 80 10.21 -9.28 1.03
N THR A 81 9.80 -10.25 1.85
CA THR A 81 10.66 -10.86 2.88
C THR A 81 11.79 -11.69 2.24
N ARG A 82 11.49 -12.41 1.16
CA ARG A 82 12.48 -13.23 0.42
C ARG A 82 13.47 -12.38 -0.37
N THR A 83 13.06 -11.26 -0.94
CA THR A 83 13.94 -10.37 -1.73
C THR A 83 14.69 -9.33 -0.87
N ARG A 84 14.29 -9.13 0.40
CA ARG A 84 14.74 -8.03 1.30
C ARG A 84 14.66 -6.61 0.70
N ARG A 85 13.98 -6.44 -0.44
CA ARG A 85 13.83 -5.17 -1.17
C ARG A 85 12.48 -4.52 -0.88
N TYR A 86 12.23 -4.24 0.38
CA TYR A 86 10.98 -3.65 0.88
C TYR A 86 10.57 -2.37 0.13
N TRP A 87 11.55 -1.51 -0.16
CA TRP A 87 11.32 -0.25 -0.86
C TRP A 87 10.76 -0.40 -2.28
N LEU A 88 11.16 -1.45 -3.01
CA LEU A 88 10.69 -1.65 -4.38
C LEU A 88 9.23 -2.13 -4.39
N THR A 89 8.87 -3.02 -3.46
CA THR A 89 7.49 -3.47 -3.26
C THR A 89 6.57 -2.30 -2.87
N THR A 90 7.04 -1.41 -1.99
CA THR A 90 6.29 -0.20 -1.59
C THR A 90 6.07 0.75 -2.75
N PHE A 91 7.10 1.04 -3.57
CA PHE A 91 6.97 1.92 -4.73
C PHE A 91 6.00 1.37 -5.79
N ILE A 92 6.01 0.05 -6.03
CA ILE A 92 5.07 -0.59 -6.96
C ILE A 92 3.64 -0.47 -6.44
N GLY A 93 3.40 -0.76 -5.15
CA GLY A 93 2.08 -0.62 -4.54
C GLY A 93 1.55 0.81 -4.61
N TYR A 94 2.41 1.78 -4.32
CA TYR A 94 2.08 3.21 -4.41
C TYR A 94 1.80 3.66 -5.85
N GLY A 95 2.60 3.20 -6.82
CA GLY A 95 2.41 3.50 -8.24
C GLY A 95 1.09 2.94 -8.78
N ILE A 96 0.75 1.69 -8.41
CA ILE A 96 -0.53 1.09 -8.78
C ILE A 96 -1.70 1.86 -8.17
N ASN A 97 -1.60 2.27 -6.89
CA ASN A 97 -2.63 3.07 -6.23
C ASN A 97 -2.83 4.43 -6.93
N LEU A 98 -1.73 5.13 -7.26
CA LEU A 98 -1.78 6.42 -7.96
C LEU A 98 -2.36 6.32 -9.38
N LEU A 99 -2.21 5.17 -10.05
CA LEU A 99 -2.72 4.97 -11.41
C LEU A 99 -4.15 4.45 -11.44
N ALA A 100 -4.57 3.67 -10.43
CA ALA A 100 -5.91 3.10 -10.38
C ALA A 100 -7.01 4.17 -10.28
N VAL A 101 -6.75 5.28 -9.58
CA VAL A 101 -7.75 6.34 -9.35
C VAL A 101 -7.99 7.21 -10.61
N PRO A 102 -6.96 7.67 -11.35
CA PRO A 102 -7.16 8.43 -12.59
C PRO A 102 -7.68 7.59 -13.77
N LEU A 103 -7.39 6.28 -13.81
CA LEU A 103 -7.86 5.38 -14.87
C LEU A 103 -9.32 4.91 -14.68
N LEU A 104 -9.92 5.21 -13.53
CA LEU A 104 -11.37 5.01 -13.29
C LEU A 104 -12.22 6.18 -13.80
N ALA A 105 -11.60 7.31 -14.17
CA ALA A 105 -12.27 8.52 -14.68
C ALA A 105 -12.37 8.53 -16.21
#